data_AF-A0A645E077-F1
#
_entry.id   AF-A0A645E077-F1
#
_cell.length_a   1.000
_cell.length_b   1.000
_cell.length_c   1.000
_cell.angle_alpha   90.00
_cell.angle_beta   90.00
_cell.angle_gamma   90.00
#
_symmetry.space_group_name_H-M   'P 1'
#
loop_
_entity.id
_entity.type
_entity.pdbx_description
1 polymer ?
#
loop_
_entity_poly.entity_id
_entity_poly.type
_entity_poly.pdbx_seq_one_letter_code
_entity_poly.pdbx_strand_id
1 'polypeptide(L)'
;MFQNLLNQFEYNLSRKLFRLEPVAPSETVPKNINEGRGDSMANLPTDNNKSIDKDVELPPKQTTIHKEKVGRNDPCPCGSGKKYKQCCYPKFG
;
A
#
# COMPACT_ATOMS: atom_id res chain seq x y z
N MET A 1 13.42 42.63 3.00
CA MET A 1 13.26 41.33 3.70
C MET A 1 12.53 40.30 2.84
N PHE A 2 11.40 40.64 2.22
CA PHE A 2 10.62 39.71 1.39
C PHE A 2 11.34 39.25 0.11
N GLN A 3 12.05 40.12 -0.62
CA GLN A 3 12.87 39.69 -1.78
C GLN A 3 13.87 38.59 -1.44
N ASN A 4 14.51 38.62 -0.27
CA ASN A 4 15.46 37.57 0.12
C ASN A 4 14.76 36.23 0.34
N LEU A 5 13.53 36.23 0.85
CA LEU A 5 12.73 35.02 1.01
C LEU A 5 12.35 34.43 -0.35
N LEU A 6 11.92 35.26 -1.30
CA LEU A 6 11.58 34.83 -2.66
C LEU A 6 12.80 34.23 -3.37
N ASN A 7 13.95 34.90 -3.29
CA ASN A 7 15.20 34.41 -3.89
C ASN A 7 15.64 33.07 -3.27
N GLN A 8 15.46 32.90 -1.96
CA GLN A 8 15.71 31.62 -1.30
C GLN A 8 14.73 30.54 -1.76
N PHE A 9 13.46 30.88 -1.96
CA PHE A 9 12.46 29.94 -2.44
C PHE A 9 12.79 29.46 -3.85
N GLU A 10 13.07 30.37 -4.78
CA GLU A 10 13.41 30.05 -6.18
C GLU A 10 14.67 29.18 -6.29
N TYR A 11 15.71 29.48 -5.49
CA TYR A 11 16.92 28.66 -5.44
C TYR A 11 16.65 27.25 -4.94
N ASN A 12 15.84 27.10 -3.88
CA ASN A 12 15.51 25.78 -3.35
C ASN A 12 14.61 24.97 -4.30
N LEU A 13 13.69 25.65 -5.00
CA LEU A 13 12.78 25.02 -5.94
C LEU A 13 13.53 24.52 -7.18
N SER A 14 14.36 25.36 -7.79
CA SER A 14 15.21 24.96 -8.92
C SER A 14 16.13 23.78 -8.55
N ARG A 15 16.84 23.84 -7.42
CA ARG A 15 17.70 22.75 -6.95
C ARG A 15 16.95 21.42 -6.75
N LYS A 16 15.71 21.47 -6.28
CA LYS A 16 14.88 20.26 -6.11
C LYS A 16 14.40 19.72 -7.45
N LEU A 17 13.93 20.58 -8.35
CA LEU A 17 13.47 20.16 -9.68
C LEU A 17 14.58 19.47 -10.48
N PHE A 18 15.80 20.02 -10.47
CA PHE A 18 16.95 19.42 -11.17
C PHE A 18 17.49 18.14 -10.53
N ARG A 19 17.01 17.73 -9.36
CA ARG A 19 17.43 16.51 -8.64
C ARG A 19 16.33 15.46 -8.56
N LEU A 20 15.17 15.71 -9.17
CA LEU A 20 14.12 14.73 -9.28
C LEU A 20 14.51 13.74 -10.38
N GLU A 21 14.93 12.55 -9.95
CA GLU A 21 15.06 11.42 -10.86
C GLU A 21 13.70 10.73 -11.01
N PRO A 22 13.26 10.42 -12.24
CA PRO A 22 12.07 9.62 -12.44
C PRO A 22 12.33 8.22 -11.90
N VAL A 23 11.62 7.86 -10.83
CA VAL A 23 11.63 6.49 -10.30
C VAL A 23 10.87 5.63 -11.30
N ALA A 24 11.59 4.86 -12.11
CA ALA A 24 10.99 3.83 -12.94
C ALA A 24 10.26 2.85 -12.01
N PRO A 25 9.00 2.47 -12.32
CA PRO A 25 8.31 1.47 -11.52
C PRO A 25 9.12 0.18 -11.62
N SER A 26 9.65 -0.29 -10.50
CA SER A 26 10.29 -1.61 -10.47
C SER A 26 9.21 -2.64 -10.76
N GLU A 27 9.25 -3.23 -11.96
CA GLU A 27 8.49 -4.43 -12.25
C GLU A 27 8.92 -5.49 -11.25
N THR A 28 8.08 -5.74 -10.25
CA THR A 28 8.22 -6.91 -9.39
C THR A 28 7.99 -8.12 -10.27
N VAL A 29 9.05 -8.66 -10.87
CA VAL A 29 9.00 -9.95 -11.55
C VAL A 29 8.46 -10.95 -10.53
N PRO A 30 7.28 -11.55 -10.74
CA PRO A 30 6.83 -12.61 -9.86
C PRO A 30 7.84 -13.75 -9.99
N LYS A 31 8.56 -14.05 -8.90
CA LYS A 31 9.30 -15.30 -8.80
C LYS A 31 8.25 -16.40 -8.84
N ASN A 32 8.14 -17.07 -9.99
CA ASN A 32 7.36 -18.29 -10.15
C ASN A 32 7.78 -19.25 -9.03
N ILE A 33 6.90 -19.43 -8.05
CA ILE A 33 7.07 -20.44 -7.01
C ILE A 33 6.73 -21.75 -7.72
N ASN A 34 7.76 -22.49 -8.09
CA ASN A 34 7.61 -23.77 -8.74
C ASN A 34 6.88 -24.73 -7.80
N GLU A 35 5.82 -25.34 -8.33
CA GLU A 35 4.96 -26.33 -7.70
C GLU A 35 5.77 -27.50 -7.12
N GLY A 36 5.75 -27.65 -5.80
CA GLY A 36 6.08 -28.90 -5.13
C GLY A 36 4.81 -29.71 -4.94
N ARG A 37 4.54 -30.65 -5.85
CA ARG A 37 3.50 -31.67 -5.71
C ARG A 37 3.89 -32.61 -4.55
N GLY A 38 3.47 -32.27 -3.35
CA GLY A 38 3.56 -33.10 -2.16
C GLY A 38 2.16 -33.58 -1.76
N ASP A 39 1.72 -34.68 -2.36
CA ASP A 39 0.50 -35.37 -1.96
C ASP A 39 0.63 -35.85 -0.51
N SER A 40 -0.13 -35.26 0.41
CA SER A 40 -0.45 -35.84 1.72
C SER A 40 -1.76 -35.28 2.24
N MET A 41 -2.85 -35.89 1.76
CA MET A 41 -4.19 -35.79 2.32
C MET A 41 -4.19 -36.24 3.79
N ALA A 42 -4.63 -35.37 4.70
CA ALA A 42 -5.35 -35.74 5.93
C ALA A 42 -6.13 -34.53 6.49
N ASN A 43 -7.39 -34.41 6.06
CA ASN A 43 -8.60 -33.94 6.74
C ASN A 43 -8.48 -33.01 7.97
N LEU A 44 -9.06 -31.80 7.87
CA LEU A 44 -10.27 -31.42 8.64
C LEU A 44 -10.91 -30.13 8.07
N PRO A 45 -12.23 -30.09 7.82
CA PRO A 45 -12.94 -28.86 7.51
C PRO A 45 -13.34 -28.17 8.82
N THR A 46 -13.02 -26.90 8.97
CA THR A 46 -13.67 -26.04 9.97
C THR A 46 -14.36 -24.90 9.24
N ASP A 47 -15.60 -25.17 8.86
CA ASP A 47 -16.63 -24.15 8.69
C ASP A 47 -16.65 -23.24 9.91
N ASN A 48 -16.59 -21.93 9.70
CA ASN A 48 -17.16 -20.95 10.61
C ASN A 48 -17.43 -19.62 9.88
N ASN A 49 -18.64 -19.53 9.33
CA ASN A 49 -19.57 -18.39 9.45
C ASN A 49 -19.12 -17.02 8.88
N LYS A 50 -19.77 -16.56 7.80
CA LYS A 50 -21.14 -15.98 7.88
C LYS A 50 -21.50 -15.24 6.59
N SER A 51 -22.48 -15.82 5.89
CA SER A 51 -23.28 -15.16 4.86
C SER A 51 -24.05 -13.98 5.45
N ILE A 52 -24.06 -12.84 4.76
CA ILE A 52 -25.22 -11.93 4.74
C ILE A 52 -25.38 -11.44 3.31
N ASP A 53 -26.18 -12.15 2.53
CA ASP A 53 -26.94 -11.55 1.44
C ASP A 53 -28.00 -10.64 2.06
N LYS A 54 -28.09 -9.38 1.62
CA LYS A 54 -29.34 -8.62 1.59
C LYS A 54 -29.28 -7.57 0.48
N ASP A 55 -30.00 -7.86 -0.60
CA ASP A 55 -30.56 -6.86 -1.51
C ASP A 55 -31.43 -5.88 -0.70
N VAL A 56 -31.06 -4.60 -0.69
CA VAL A 56 -31.97 -3.49 -0.37
C VAL A 56 -31.67 -2.32 -1.31
N GLU A 57 -32.71 -1.91 -2.00
CA GLU A 57 -32.84 -0.85 -2.99
C GLU A 57 -32.58 0.57 -2.40
N LEU A 58 -31.67 1.31 -3.06
CA LEU A 58 -31.33 2.76 -3.08
C LEU A 58 -31.72 3.73 -1.94
N PRO A 59 -30.80 4.64 -1.54
CA PRO A 59 -30.58 5.92 -2.24
C PRO A 59 -29.08 6.19 -2.57
N PRO A 60 -28.72 7.13 -3.48
CA PRO A 60 -27.34 7.30 -3.94
C PRO A 60 -26.48 7.97 -2.87
N LYS A 61 -26.03 7.17 -1.90
CA LYS A 61 -25.11 7.60 -0.85
C LYS A 61 -23.69 7.31 -1.33
N GLN A 62 -23.04 8.39 -1.76
CA GLN A 62 -21.61 8.57 -2.01
C GLN A 62 -20.78 7.35 -1.63
N THR A 63 -20.25 6.65 -2.64
CA THR A 63 -19.32 5.54 -2.46
C THR A 63 -18.10 6.06 -1.71
N THR A 64 -18.11 5.95 -0.39
CA THR A 64 -16.88 6.06 0.39
C THR A 64 -16.03 4.90 -0.07
N ILE A 65 -15.07 5.19 -0.96
CA ILE A 65 -14.05 4.23 -1.38
C ILE A 65 -13.41 3.76 -0.08
N HIS A 66 -13.78 2.55 0.36
CA HIS A 66 -13.15 1.88 1.48
C HIS A 66 -11.73 1.60 1.04
N LYS A 67 -10.82 2.55 1.26
CA LYS A 67 -9.39 2.28 1.20
C LYS A 67 -9.16 1.20 2.25
N GLU A 68 -8.86 -0.01 1.80
CA GLU A 68 -8.51 -1.12 2.66
C GLU A 68 -7.41 -0.65 3.62
N LYS A 69 -7.65 -0.80 4.92
CA LYS A 69 -6.70 -0.40 5.94
C LYS A 69 -5.57 -1.43 5.95
N VAL A 70 -4.37 -1.02 5.52
CA VAL A 70 -3.16 -1.86 5.59
C VAL A 70 -2.89 -2.27 7.04
N GLY A 71 -2.81 -3.57 7.30
CA GLY A 71 -2.46 -4.14 8.59
C GLY A 71 -0.99 -3.95 8.93
N ARG A 72 -0.67 -3.93 10.24
CA ARG A 72 0.68 -3.65 10.75
C ARG A 72 1.76 -4.63 10.25
N ASN A 73 1.40 -5.89 10.01
CA ASN A 73 2.34 -6.93 9.55
C ASN A 73 2.36 -7.15 8.03
N ASP A 74 1.44 -6.51 7.30
CA ASP A 74 1.28 -6.68 5.85
C ASP A 74 2.47 -6.08 5.10
N PRO A 75 2.73 -6.50 3.84
CA PRO A 75 3.72 -5.86 2.99
C PRO A 75 3.44 -4.35 2.86
N CYS A 76 4.50 -3.54 2.93
CA CYS A 76 4.38 -2.09 2.84
C CYS A 76 3.85 -1.68 1.45
N PRO A 77 2.81 -0.82 1.36
CA PRO A 77 2.28 -0.33 0.09
C PRO A 77 3.28 0.58 -0.67
N CYS A 78 4.41 0.92 -0.03
CA CYS A 78 5.51 1.68 -0.62
C CYS A 78 6.43 0.85 -1.55
N GLY A 79 6.18 -0.45 -1.71
CA GLY A 79 6.97 -1.31 -2.61
C GLY A 79 8.34 -1.75 -2.06
N SER A 80 8.63 -1.49 -0.77
CA SER A 80 9.94 -1.80 -0.18
C SER A 80 10.19 -3.28 0.13
N GLY A 81 9.16 -4.13 0.00
CA GLY A 81 9.22 -5.55 0.40
C GLY A 81 9.25 -5.79 1.92
N LYS A 82 9.24 -4.74 2.75
CA LYS A 82 9.25 -4.83 4.22
C LYS A 82 7.82 -4.85 4.78
N LYS A 83 7.64 -5.41 5.98
CA LYS A 83 6.36 -5.30 6.72
C LYS A 83 6.04 -3.85 7.04
N TYR A 84 4.77 -3.44 7.01
CA TYR A 84 4.33 -2.05 7.23
C TYR A 84 4.89 -1.48 8.53
N LYS A 85 4.89 -2.25 9.63
CA LYS A 85 5.49 -1.89 10.94
C LYS A 85 6.97 -1.55 10.94
N GLN A 86 7.72 -2.05 9.96
CA GLN A 86 9.16 -1.86 9.82
C GLN A 86 9.49 -0.85 8.71
N CYS A 87 8.49 -0.21 8.10
CA CYS A 87 8.68 0.70 7.00
C CYS A 87 7.94 2.01 7.24
N CYS A 88 6.67 2.11 6.83
CA CYS A 88 5.90 3.35 6.86
C CYS A 88 5.02 3.51 8.10
N TYR A 89 4.98 2.53 9.02
CA TYR A 89 4.21 2.65 10.25
C TYR A 89 4.85 3.69 11.19
N PRO A 90 4.18 4.80 11.49
CA PRO A 90 4.72 5.82 12.37
C PRO A 90 4.82 5.27 13.80
N LYS A 91 5.98 5.45 14.42
CA LYS A 91 6.14 5.24 15.86
C LYS A 91 5.83 6.56 16.55
N PHE A 92 4.56 6.83 16.81
CA PHE A 92 4.22 7.82 17.82
C PHE A 92 4.47 7.15 19.17
N GLY A 93 5.52 7.62 19.86
CA GLY A 93 5.84 7.27 21.23
C GLY A 93 5.07 8.15 22.20
#